data_AF-A0A950APL6-F1
#
_entry.id   AF-A0A950APL6-F1
#
_cell.length_a   1.000
_cell.length_b   1.000
_cell.length_c   1.000
_cell.angle_alpha   90.00
_cell.angle_beta   90.00
_cell.angle_gamma   90.00
#
_symmetry.space_group_name_H-M   'P 1'
#
loop_
_entity.id
_entity.type
_entity.pdbx_description
1 polymer ?
#
loop_
_entity_poly.entity_id
_entity_poly.type
_entity_poly.pdbx_seq_one_letter_code
_entity_poly.pdbx_strand_id
1 'polypeptide(L)'
;FRRGIVIAQVNELTDELPRVDIPGSWVDFVVVADRPFAVEPLFTRDPRHINDLQILMAMMVIRGIYERHGVTSLNHGIGFDTAAIELLLPTYGEALGLRGKICRNWTLNPHPTLIPAIESGWVESVHCFGSEVGMEDYIRARPDIFFTGRDGSLRSNRVLCQLAGQYGVDLFIGSTLQMDPDGNSSTVTLGRLAGFGGAPNMGHDPKGRRHSTPAWLSLITAEGDVVRGRKLVVQLAETYQKGGQPVIVESLDAVQVGKASGMPIAPVMIYGDDVSHAVTEEGIAYLYKAEGIEERRAAIAAVAGATPVGMTANAERTADLRRRGIVAFPEDIGVRRTDAKRSLLAARSVEELVAWSGGLYKPPSRFRSW
;
A
#
# COMPACT_ATOMS: atom_id res chain seq x y z
N PHE A 1 -1.38 -15.14 -28.46
CA PHE A 1 -1.84 -16.02 -29.57
C PHE A 1 -2.18 -15.24 -30.85
N ARG A 2 -1.27 -14.40 -31.37
CA ARG A 2 -1.52 -13.60 -32.59
C ARG A 2 -0.32 -13.63 -33.55
N ARG A 3 0.24 -14.83 -33.79
CA ARG A 3 1.42 -15.04 -34.66
C ARG A 3 2.61 -14.11 -34.33
N GLY A 4 2.78 -13.77 -33.06
CA GLY A 4 3.98 -13.09 -32.58
C GLY A 4 5.08 -14.10 -32.30
N ILE A 5 6.31 -13.61 -32.15
CA ILE A 5 7.47 -14.41 -31.77
C ILE A 5 7.76 -14.19 -30.27
N VAL A 6 7.91 -15.27 -29.52
CA VAL A 6 8.21 -15.30 -28.08
C VAL A 6 9.55 -15.96 -27.86
N ILE A 7 10.51 -15.19 -27.35
CA ILE A 7 11.85 -15.66 -26.96
C ILE A 7 11.94 -15.59 -25.45
N ALA A 8 12.23 -16.72 -24.79
CA ALA A 8 12.38 -16.81 -23.35
C ALA A 8 13.84 -17.05 -22.98
N GLN A 9 14.46 -16.09 -22.27
CA GLN A 9 15.74 -16.35 -21.61
C GLN A 9 15.54 -17.21 -20.36
N VAL A 10 16.40 -18.19 -20.14
CA VAL A 10 16.38 -19.08 -18.97
C VAL A 10 17.76 -19.16 -18.33
N ASN A 11 17.82 -19.43 -17.03
CA ASN A 11 19.09 -19.63 -16.33
C ASN A 11 19.73 -20.97 -16.69
N GLU A 12 18.91 -21.98 -16.96
CA GLU A 12 19.32 -23.35 -17.19
C GLU A 12 18.37 -24.02 -18.19
N LEU A 13 18.91 -24.86 -19.06
CA LEU A 13 18.16 -25.77 -19.92
C LEU A 13 18.39 -27.20 -19.40
N THR A 14 17.31 -27.90 -19.08
CA THR A 14 17.35 -29.23 -18.44
C THR A 14 16.30 -30.16 -19.04
N ASP A 15 16.50 -31.46 -18.90
CA ASP A 15 15.58 -32.49 -19.39
C ASP A 15 14.30 -32.58 -18.52
N GLU A 16 14.40 -32.23 -17.23
CA GLU A 16 13.29 -32.32 -16.28
C GLU A 16 13.00 -30.96 -15.61
N LEU A 17 11.74 -30.52 -15.68
CA LEU A 17 11.30 -29.26 -15.07
C LEU A 17 10.52 -29.51 -13.77
N PRO A 18 10.71 -28.68 -12.72
CA PRO A 18 9.95 -28.80 -11.48
C PRO A 18 8.45 -28.52 -11.69
N ARG A 19 8.13 -27.63 -12.65
CA ARG A 19 6.78 -27.35 -13.13
C ARG A 19 6.80 -26.67 -14.49
N VAL A 20 5.66 -26.62 -15.15
CA VAL A 20 5.46 -25.87 -16.41
C VAL A 20 4.66 -24.60 -16.12
N ASP A 21 5.36 -23.47 -16.04
CA ASP A 21 4.74 -22.16 -15.83
C ASP A 21 4.18 -21.53 -17.11
N ILE A 22 4.84 -21.81 -18.25
CA ILE A 22 4.46 -21.41 -19.60
C ILE A 22 4.56 -22.66 -20.49
N PRO A 23 3.48 -23.11 -21.15
CA PRO A 23 3.53 -24.25 -22.06
C PRO A 23 4.50 -24.02 -23.22
N GLY A 24 5.22 -25.07 -23.64
CA GLY A 24 6.18 -24.99 -24.76
C GLY A 24 5.54 -24.52 -26.08
N SER A 25 4.26 -24.78 -26.29
CA SER A 25 3.53 -24.31 -27.48
C SER A 25 3.29 -22.78 -27.52
N TRP A 26 3.66 -22.06 -26.46
CA TRP A 26 3.54 -20.60 -26.39
C TRP A 26 4.88 -19.89 -26.59
N VAL A 27 5.98 -20.64 -26.67
CA VAL A 27 7.36 -20.14 -26.76
C VAL A 27 7.97 -20.59 -28.08
N ASP A 28 8.51 -19.67 -28.86
CA ASP A 28 9.15 -19.98 -30.14
C ASP A 28 10.63 -20.36 -29.96
N PHE A 29 11.35 -19.67 -29.06
CA PHE A 29 12.75 -19.93 -28.78
C PHE A 29 13.08 -19.83 -27.29
N VAL A 30 13.98 -20.68 -26.82
CA VAL A 30 14.58 -20.62 -25.49
C VAL A 30 16.07 -20.31 -25.63
N VAL A 31 16.59 -19.40 -24.82
CA VAL A 31 18.00 -19.01 -24.82
C VAL A 31 18.56 -19.13 -23.40
N VAL A 32 19.62 -19.91 -23.21
CA VAL A 32 20.33 -19.95 -21.93
C VAL A 32 21.13 -18.66 -21.77
N ALA A 33 20.87 -17.93 -20.69
CA ALA A 33 21.55 -16.67 -20.40
C ALA A 33 22.99 -16.91 -19.92
N ASP A 34 23.85 -15.91 -20.09
CA ASP A 34 25.25 -15.92 -19.61
C ASP A 34 25.35 -15.88 -18.08
N ARG A 35 24.29 -15.41 -17.40
CA ARG A 35 24.14 -15.36 -15.95
C ARG A 35 22.66 -15.39 -15.57
N PRO A 36 22.33 -15.67 -14.29
CA PRO A 36 20.95 -15.63 -13.83
C PRO A 36 20.26 -14.27 -14.10
N PHE A 37 18.97 -14.30 -14.47
CA PHE A 37 18.21 -13.08 -14.69
C PHE A 37 18.23 -12.17 -13.45
N ALA A 38 18.31 -10.86 -13.68
CA ALA A 38 18.36 -9.89 -12.59
C ALA A 38 17.02 -9.83 -11.85
N VAL A 39 17.08 -9.87 -10.52
CA VAL A 39 15.92 -9.68 -9.65
C VAL A 39 16.21 -8.53 -8.70
N GLU A 40 15.34 -7.53 -8.71
CA GLU A 40 15.44 -6.39 -7.81
C GLU A 40 14.58 -6.63 -6.56
N PRO A 41 15.09 -6.36 -5.35
CA PRO A 41 14.29 -6.41 -4.12
C PRO A 41 13.47 -5.11 -4.00
N LEU A 42 12.54 -4.91 -4.93
CA LEU A 42 11.87 -3.62 -5.11
C LEU A 42 11.08 -3.24 -3.85
N PHE A 43 10.36 -4.20 -3.25
CA PHE A 43 9.45 -3.94 -2.13
C PHE A 43 10.11 -4.14 -0.76
N THR A 44 11.27 -4.78 -0.68
CA THR A 44 12.02 -4.91 0.58
C THR A 44 12.37 -3.54 1.17
N ARG A 45 12.04 -3.32 2.45
CA ARG A 45 12.36 -2.12 3.23
C ARG A 45 13.12 -2.51 4.49
N ASP A 46 14.24 -1.84 4.77
CA ASP A 46 14.98 -2.04 6.03
C ASP A 46 14.25 -1.30 7.16
N PRO A 47 13.71 -2.00 8.18
CA PRO A 47 12.98 -1.38 9.28
C PRO A 47 13.77 -0.34 10.07
N ARG A 48 15.11 -0.31 9.95
CA ARG A 48 15.95 0.75 10.54
C ARG A 48 15.57 2.16 10.11
N HIS A 49 15.04 2.32 8.91
CA HIS A 49 14.70 3.63 8.35
C HIS A 49 13.28 4.09 8.67
N ILE A 50 12.48 3.26 9.37
CA ILE A 50 11.14 3.65 9.78
C ILE A 50 11.22 4.69 10.91
N ASN A 51 10.66 5.88 10.69
CA ASN A 51 10.71 6.97 11.66
C ASN A 51 9.47 6.98 12.58
N ASP A 52 9.48 7.82 13.62
CA ASP A 52 8.37 7.90 14.58
C ASP A 52 7.08 8.49 13.96
N LEU A 53 7.16 9.35 12.93
CA LEU A 53 5.97 9.85 12.21
C LEU A 53 5.26 8.74 11.45
N GLN A 54 6.03 7.84 10.83
CA GLN A 54 5.51 6.67 10.12
C GLN A 54 4.83 5.71 11.08
N ILE A 55 5.39 5.56 12.29
CA ILE A 55 4.77 4.78 13.36
C ILE A 55 3.47 5.43 13.82
N LEU A 56 3.44 6.76 14.00
CA LEU A 56 2.22 7.49 14.35
C LEU A 56 1.12 7.31 13.30
N MET A 57 1.45 7.51 12.02
CA MET A 57 0.51 7.28 10.92
C MET A 57 0.04 5.83 10.89
N ALA A 58 0.94 4.86 11.10
CA ALA A 58 0.58 3.44 11.14
C ALA A 58 -0.42 3.12 12.27
N MET A 59 -0.22 3.68 13.47
CA MET A 59 -1.18 3.56 14.58
C MET A 59 -2.54 4.14 14.20
N MET A 60 -2.55 5.33 13.59
CA MET A 60 -3.77 5.99 13.13
C MET A 60 -4.49 5.18 12.05
N VAL A 61 -3.77 4.58 11.11
CA VAL A 61 -4.36 3.72 10.08
C VAL A 61 -5.00 2.47 10.70
N ILE A 62 -4.29 1.78 11.60
CA ILE A 62 -4.82 0.57 12.26
C ILE A 62 -6.11 0.91 13.03
N ARG A 63 -6.08 1.96 13.84
CA ARG A 63 -7.19 2.34 14.73
C ARG A 63 -8.33 3.07 13.99
N GLY A 64 -7.98 4.09 13.23
CA GLY A 64 -8.90 5.03 12.59
C GLY A 64 -9.44 4.55 11.24
N ILE A 65 -8.81 3.55 10.61
CA ILE A 65 -9.27 3.02 9.32
C ILE A 65 -9.53 1.51 9.40
N TYR A 66 -8.53 0.69 9.72
CA TYR A 66 -8.68 -0.76 9.61
C TYR A 66 -9.69 -1.31 10.61
N GLU A 67 -9.57 -0.93 11.88
CA GLU A 67 -10.52 -1.27 12.92
C GLU A 67 -11.87 -0.60 12.68
N ARG A 68 -11.89 0.72 12.46
CA ARG A 68 -13.12 1.51 12.25
C ARG A 68 -14.03 0.90 11.18
N HIS A 69 -13.44 0.42 10.08
CA HIS A 69 -14.18 -0.10 8.93
C HIS A 69 -14.23 -1.64 8.88
N GLY A 70 -13.59 -2.34 9.83
CA GLY A 70 -13.50 -3.80 9.81
C GLY A 70 -12.84 -4.33 8.54
N VAL A 71 -11.71 -3.74 8.13
CA VAL A 71 -11.00 -4.08 6.90
C VAL A 71 -10.40 -5.48 7.01
N THR A 72 -10.90 -6.43 6.23
CA THR A 72 -10.44 -7.84 6.29
C THR A 72 -9.47 -8.20 5.18
N SER A 73 -9.50 -7.48 4.07
CA SER A 73 -8.70 -7.77 2.89
C SER A 73 -8.10 -6.50 2.27
N LEU A 74 -6.81 -6.51 1.93
CA LEU A 74 -6.13 -5.27 1.53
C LEU A 74 -4.89 -5.47 0.64
N ASN A 75 -4.48 -4.37 0.02
CA ASN A 75 -3.17 -4.17 -0.57
C ASN A 75 -2.46 -3.01 0.11
N HIS A 76 -1.18 -3.21 0.43
CA HIS A 76 -0.24 -2.14 0.72
C HIS A 76 0.54 -1.77 -0.54
N GLY A 77 0.50 -0.49 -0.87
CA GLY A 77 1.46 0.16 -1.75
C GLY A 77 2.86 0.13 -1.16
N ILE A 78 3.84 0.35 -2.01
CA ILE A 78 5.25 0.32 -1.64
C ILE A 78 5.63 1.57 -0.82
N GLY A 79 6.31 1.39 0.31
CA GLY A 79 6.74 2.53 1.14
C GLY A 79 7.19 2.13 2.53
N PHE A 80 7.83 3.05 3.24
CA PHE A 80 8.12 2.85 4.67
C PHE A 80 6.87 3.04 5.53
N ASP A 81 5.92 3.86 5.10
CA ASP A 81 4.66 4.10 5.81
C ASP A 81 3.83 2.81 5.95
N THR A 82 3.69 2.05 4.87
CA THR A 82 2.97 0.77 4.87
C THR A 82 3.77 -0.35 5.52
N ALA A 83 5.10 -0.34 5.41
CA ALA A 83 5.97 -1.26 6.15
C ALA A 83 5.85 -1.06 7.68
N ALA A 84 5.68 0.18 8.15
CA ALA A 84 5.41 0.47 9.55
C ALA A 84 4.09 -0.15 10.00
N ILE A 85 3.03 -0.06 9.19
CA ILE A 85 1.74 -0.72 9.46
C ILE A 85 1.91 -2.24 9.62
N GLU A 86 2.59 -2.89 8.67
CA GLU A 86 2.85 -4.34 8.72
C GLU A 86 3.52 -4.77 10.03
N LEU A 87 4.53 -4.00 10.46
CA LEU A 87 5.30 -4.27 11.67
C LEU A 87 4.60 -3.88 12.98
N LEU A 88 3.50 -3.13 12.90
CA LEU A 88 2.69 -2.73 14.06
C LEU A 88 1.49 -3.64 14.29
N LEU A 89 1.08 -4.44 13.31
CA LEU A 89 -0.02 -5.41 13.47
C LEU A 89 0.21 -6.31 14.71
N PRO A 90 1.32 -7.05 14.85
CA PRO A 90 1.50 -7.99 15.96
C PRO A 90 1.86 -7.34 17.30
N THR A 91 1.94 -6.00 17.38
CA THR A 91 2.24 -5.26 18.61
C THR A 91 1.09 -4.32 18.96
N TYR A 92 0.97 -3.19 18.26
CA TYR A 92 -0.07 -2.20 18.48
C TYR A 92 -1.46 -2.78 18.15
N GLY A 93 -1.60 -3.47 17.01
CA GLY A 93 -2.84 -4.16 16.66
C GLY A 93 -3.22 -5.25 17.67
N GLU A 94 -2.22 -5.96 18.20
CA GLU A 94 -2.42 -7.01 19.22
C GLU A 94 -2.90 -6.41 20.54
N ALA A 95 -2.34 -5.28 20.97
CA ALA A 95 -2.78 -4.57 22.17
C ALA A 95 -4.23 -4.07 22.07
N LEU A 96 -4.74 -3.85 20.85
CA LEU A 96 -6.14 -3.52 20.58
C LEU A 96 -7.04 -4.77 20.45
N GLY A 97 -6.48 -5.98 20.50
CA GLY A 97 -7.22 -7.24 20.38
C GLY A 97 -7.83 -7.45 18.99
N LEU A 98 -7.13 -7.03 17.94
CA LEU A 98 -7.64 -7.02 16.55
C LEU A 98 -7.20 -8.21 15.69
N ARG A 99 -6.30 -9.07 16.20
CA ARG A 99 -5.87 -10.28 15.51
C ARG A 99 -7.08 -11.15 15.12
N GLY A 100 -7.09 -11.62 13.88
CA GLY A 100 -8.22 -12.40 13.32
C GLY A 100 -9.49 -11.60 13.04
N LYS A 101 -9.53 -10.29 13.35
CA LYS A 101 -10.69 -9.42 13.05
C LYS A 101 -10.46 -8.58 11.79
N ILE A 102 -9.21 -8.17 11.55
CA ILE A 102 -8.81 -7.33 10.42
C ILE A 102 -7.60 -7.94 9.69
N CYS A 103 -7.30 -7.44 8.49
CA CYS A 103 -6.04 -7.70 7.76
C CYS A 103 -5.70 -9.18 7.57
N ARG A 104 -6.70 -10.01 7.26
CA ARG A 104 -6.55 -11.47 7.13
C ARG A 104 -6.05 -11.88 5.74
N ASN A 105 -6.55 -11.21 4.68
CA ASN A 105 -6.31 -11.62 3.30
C ASN A 105 -5.60 -10.53 2.50
N TRP A 106 -4.52 -10.88 1.81
CA TRP A 106 -3.63 -9.90 1.20
C TRP A 106 -3.44 -10.17 -0.29
N THR A 107 -3.52 -9.10 -1.07
CA THR A 107 -2.95 -9.07 -2.41
C THR A 107 -1.67 -8.25 -2.32
N LEU A 108 -0.52 -8.91 -2.10
CA LEU A 108 0.73 -8.25 -1.75
C LEU A 108 1.93 -9.04 -2.26
N ASN A 109 3.03 -8.38 -2.59
CA ASN A 109 4.30 -9.11 -2.71
C ASN A 109 4.66 -9.72 -1.34
N PRO A 110 5.49 -10.77 -1.30
CA PRO A 110 5.90 -11.36 -0.03
C PRO A 110 6.89 -10.43 0.69
N HIS A 111 6.38 -9.36 1.28
CA HIS A 111 7.18 -8.36 1.98
C HIS A 111 7.88 -9.01 3.19
N PRO A 112 9.21 -8.87 3.33
CA PRO A 112 9.89 -9.32 4.54
C PRO A 112 9.32 -8.66 5.81
N THR A 113 8.84 -7.42 5.72
CA THR A 113 8.22 -6.69 6.83
C THR A 113 6.88 -7.27 7.30
N LEU A 114 6.25 -8.14 6.51
CA LEU A 114 5.03 -8.87 6.89
C LEU A 114 5.32 -10.16 7.67
N ILE A 115 6.58 -10.63 7.71
CA ILE A 115 6.97 -11.88 8.39
C ILE A 115 6.45 -11.91 9.84
N PRO A 116 6.67 -10.89 10.70
CA PRO A 116 6.18 -10.94 12.08
C PRO A 116 4.67 -11.06 12.20
N ALA A 117 3.91 -10.45 11.28
CA ALA A 117 2.45 -10.55 11.26
C ALA A 117 1.99 -11.97 10.87
N ILE A 118 2.65 -12.60 9.89
CA ILE A 118 2.40 -13.99 9.51
C ILE A 118 2.66 -14.92 10.71
N GLU A 119 3.84 -14.84 11.31
CA GLU A 119 4.24 -15.71 12.41
C GLU A 119 3.41 -15.49 13.69
N SER A 120 2.81 -14.30 13.85
CA SER A 120 1.91 -14.00 14.97
C SER A 120 0.45 -14.42 14.71
N GLY A 121 0.15 -15.02 13.56
CA GLY A 121 -1.19 -15.53 13.21
C GLY A 121 -2.18 -14.44 12.78
N TRP A 122 -1.70 -13.34 12.21
CA TRP A 122 -2.57 -12.28 11.67
C TRP A 122 -3.04 -12.55 10.25
N VAL A 123 -2.16 -13.15 9.46
CA VAL A 123 -2.33 -13.33 8.01
C VAL A 123 -2.88 -14.73 7.76
N GLU A 124 -3.95 -14.83 6.98
CA GLU A 124 -4.56 -16.09 6.55
C GLU A 124 -4.21 -16.42 5.10
N SER A 125 -4.07 -15.41 4.23
CA SER A 125 -3.67 -15.63 2.84
C SER A 125 -2.91 -14.46 2.24
N VAL A 126 -1.94 -14.76 1.38
CA VAL A 126 -1.21 -13.79 0.56
C VAL A 126 -1.11 -14.29 -0.87
N HIS A 127 -1.88 -13.67 -1.77
CA HIS A 127 -1.68 -13.84 -3.22
C HIS A 127 -0.69 -12.79 -3.72
N CYS A 128 0.34 -13.22 -4.47
CA CYS A 128 1.49 -12.38 -4.78
C CYS A 128 1.53 -11.87 -6.23
N PHE A 129 1.91 -10.60 -6.42
CA PHE A 129 2.18 -10.03 -7.75
C PHE A 129 3.46 -10.62 -8.36
N GLY A 130 4.51 -10.72 -7.55
CA GLY A 130 5.82 -11.29 -7.85
C GLY A 130 6.40 -11.96 -6.61
N SER A 131 7.71 -12.23 -6.61
CA SER A 131 8.47 -12.63 -5.41
C SER A 131 9.29 -11.45 -4.89
N GLU A 132 9.89 -11.62 -3.71
CA GLU A 132 10.95 -10.76 -3.18
C GLU A 132 12.21 -11.59 -2.96
N VAL A 133 13.36 -11.00 -3.29
CA VAL A 133 14.66 -11.70 -3.24
C VAL A 133 14.93 -12.19 -1.82
N GLY A 134 15.16 -13.49 -1.67
CA GLY A 134 15.50 -14.11 -0.39
C GLY A 134 14.30 -14.65 0.39
N MET A 135 13.07 -14.44 -0.08
CA MET A 135 11.86 -14.94 0.56
C MET A 135 11.46 -16.35 0.11
N GLU A 136 12.17 -16.94 -0.86
CA GLU A 136 11.75 -18.17 -1.53
C GLU A 136 11.60 -19.36 -0.57
N ASP A 137 12.56 -19.57 0.33
CA ASP A 137 12.52 -20.67 1.31
C ASP A 137 11.47 -20.43 2.39
N TYR A 138 11.30 -19.18 2.83
CA TYR A 138 10.26 -18.82 3.80
C TYR A 138 8.86 -19.08 3.24
N ILE A 139 8.63 -18.69 1.98
CA ILE A 139 7.35 -18.91 1.29
C ILE A 139 7.08 -20.41 1.11
N ARG A 140 8.08 -21.19 0.69
CA ARG A 140 7.95 -22.65 0.55
C ARG A 140 7.56 -23.31 1.87
N ALA A 141 8.02 -22.77 3.00
CA ALA A 141 7.69 -23.27 4.34
C ALA A 141 6.32 -22.81 4.87
N ARG A 142 5.56 -22.02 4.11
CA ARG A 142 4.24 -21.47 4.48
C ARG A 142 3.18 -21.68 3.37
N PRO A 143 2.94 -22.93 2.92
CA PRO A 143 1.99 -23.23 1.84
C PRO A 143 0.52 -23.02 2.24
N ASP A 144 0.24 -22.88 3.53
CA ASP A 144 -1.05 -22.50 4.10
C ASP A 144 -1.36 -21.00 3.91
N ILE A 145 -0.32 -20.16 3.82
CA ILE A 145 -0.44 -18.71 3.64
C ILE A 145 -0.27 -18.29 2.18
N PHE A 146 0.73 -18.86 1.49
CA PHE A 146 1.08 -18.47 0.13
C PHE A 146 0.59 -19.48 -0.90
N PHE A 147 0.37 -19.00 -2.12
CA PHE A 147 -0.03 -19.84 -3.25
C PHE A 147 1.18 -20.55 -3.87
N THR A 148 1.51 -21.72 -3.34
CA THR A 148 2.61 -22.57 -3.81
C THR A 148 2.13 -23.66 -4.78
N GLY A 149 2.95 -23.98 -5.78
CA GLY A 149 2.73 -25.14 -6.65
C GLY A 149 2.99 -26.46 -5.92
N ARG A 150 2.72 -27.59 -6.60
CA ARG A 150 3.02 -28.93 -6.07
C ARG A 150 4.52 -29.18 -5.89
N ASP A 151 5.35 -28.43 -6.61
CA ASP A 151 6.80 -28.35 -6.47
C ASP A 151 7.26 -27.56 -5.23
N GLY A 152 6.31 -26.96 -4.50
CA GLY A 152 6.54 -26.19 -3.28
C GLY A 152 6.96 -24.73 -3.50
N SER A 153 7.31 -24.30 -4.71
CA SER A 153 7.67 -22.90 -4.95
C SER A 153 6.45 -22.00 -5.16
N LEU A 154 6.61 -20.69 -4.88
CA LEU A 154 5.58 -19.67 -5.11
C LEU A 154 5.13 -19.66 -6.59
N ARG A 155 3.83 -19.55 -6.83
CA ARG A 155 3.27 -19.19 -8.15
C ARG A 155 2.68 -17.78 -8.08
N SER A 156 3.56 -16.77 -8.20
CA SER A 156 3.12 -15.39 -8.30
C SER A 156 2.42 -15.14 -9.63
N ASN A 157 1.43 -14.25 -9.66
CA ASN A 157 0.78 -13.83 -10.90
C ASN A 157 0.33 -12.38 -10.80
N ARG A 158 1.10 -11.47 -11.40
CA ARG A 158 0.79 -10.03 -11.37
C ARG A 158 -0.57 -9.70 -11.95
N VAL A 159 -1.01 -10.36 -13.02
CA VAL A 159 -2.30 -10.08 -13.65
C VAL A 159 -3.45 -10.46 -12.72
N LEU A 160 -3.45 -11.69 -12.19
CA LEU A 160 -4.49 -12.15 -11.27
C LEU A 160 -4.45 -11.40 -9.94
N CYS A 161 -3.25 -11.10 -9.43
CA CYS A 161 -3.10 -10.35 -8.20
C CYS A 161 -3.57 -8.90 -8.34
N GLN A 162 -3.34 -8.24 -9.48
CA GLN A 162 -3.90 -6.92 -9.78
C GLN A 162 -5.42 -6.96 -9.90
N LEU A 163 -5.97 -8.00 -10.53
CA LEU A 163 -7.41 -8.18 -10.63
C LEU A 163 -8.06 -8.35 -9.25
N ALA A 164 -7.48 -9.19 -8.39
CA ALA A 164 -7.90 -9.36 -7.01
C ALA A 164 -7.69 -8.06 -6.20
N GLY A 165 -6.57 -7.36 -6.40
CA GLY A 165 -6.30 -6.09 -5.74
C GLY A 165 -7.29 -4.99 -6.14
N GLN A 166 -7.91 -5.06 -7.31
CA GLN A 166 -8.98 -4.14 -7.72
C GLN A 166 -10.34 -4.58 -7.17
N TYR A 167 -10.74 -5.83 -7.42
CA TYR A 167 -12.10 -6.30 -7.17
C TYR A 167 -12.28 -7.08 -5.88
N GLY A 168 -11.29 -7.84 -5.45
CA GLY A 168 -11.37 -8.83 -4.36
C GLY A 168 -10.83 -8.37 -3.00
N VAL A 169 -10.48 -7.10 -2.84
CA VAL A 169 -10.01 -6.55 -1.55
C VAL A 169 -10.86 -5.36 -1.10
N ASP A 170 -10.94 -5.14 0.21
CA ASP A 170 -11.64 -4.03 0.84
C ASP A 170 -10.91 -2.70 0.63
N LEU A 171 -9.57 -2.73 0.70
CA LEU A 171 -8.76 -1.53 0.85
C LEU A 171 -7.49 -1.54 0.00
N PHE A 172 -7.15 -0.38 -0.56
CA PHE A 172 -5.80 -0.02 -1.00
C PHE A 172 -5.29 1.13 -0.15
N ILE A 173 -4.02 1.06 0.25
CA ILE A 173 -3.31 2.17 0.90
C ILE A 173 -1.94 2.35 0.26
N GLY A 174 -1.53 3.58 -0.03
CA GLY A 174 -0.19 3.84 -0.55
C GLY A 174 0.23 5.28 -0.31
N SER A 175 1.53 5.54 -0.50
CA SER A 175 2.12 6.86 -0.34
C SER A 175 2.18 7.62 -1.67
N THR A 176 2.28 8.94 -1.61
CA THR A 176 2.49 9.81 -2.78
C THR A 176 3.65 10.78 -2.57
N LEU A 177 4.17 11.36 -3.66
CA LEU A 177 5.18 12.44 -3.57
C LEU A 177 4.53 13.82 -3.49
N GLN A 178 3.38 14.00 -4.15
CA GLN A 178 2.59 15.22 -4.05
C GLN A 178 1.09 14.89 -3.96
N MET A 179 0.36 15.75 -3.26
CA MET A 179 -1.10 15.82 -3.25
C MET A 179 -1.57 17.27 -3.33
N ASP A 180 -2.61 17.55 -4.11
CA ASP A 180 -3.22 18.88 -4.21
C ASP A 180 -4.45 19.04 -3.27
N PRO A 181 -5.06 20.23 -3.15
CA PRO A 181 -6.21 20.44 -2.27
C PRO A 181 -7.46 19.65 -2.68
N ASP A 182 -7.54 19.18 -3.92
CA ASP A 182 -8.64 18.35 -4.41
C ASP A 182 -8.44 16.87 -4.04
N GLY A 183 -7.24 16.52 -3.55
CA GLY A 183 -6.84 15.17 -3.20
C GLY A 183 -6.21 14.40 -4.37
N ASN A 184 -5.97 15.05 -5.51
CA ASN A 184 -5.24 14.41 -6.61
C ASN A 184 -3.82 14.15 -6.15
N SER A 185 -3.30 12.97 -6.44
CA SER A 185 -1.97 12.54 -6.00
C SER A 185 -1.14 12.04 -7.18
N SER A 186 0.15 12.34 -7.17
CA SER A 186 1.08 11.90 -8.20
C SER A 186 2.49 11.68 -7.66
N THR A 187 3.22 10.79 -8.33
CA THR A 187 4.65 10.55 -8.16
C THR A 187 5.50 11.30 -9.20
N VAL A 188 4.86 11.97 -10.17
CA VAL A 188 5.56 12.79 -11.16
C VAL A 188 5.89 14.14 -10.54
N THR A 189 7.18 14.50 -10.53
CA THR A 189 7.69 15.79 -10.04
C THR A 189 8.52 16.48 -11.11
N LEU A 190 8.85 17.76 -10.93
CA LEU A 190 9.71 18.50 -11.87
C LEU A 190 11.04 17.75 -12.08
N GLY A 191 11.38 17.53 -13.35
CA GLY A 191 12.60 16.81 -13.74
C GLY A 191 12.57 15.29 -13.58
N ARG A 192 11.46 14.70 -13.10
CA ARG A 192 11.34 13.24 -12.91
C ARG A 192 9.97 12.70 -13.32
N LEU A 193 9.92 12.05 -14.47
CA LEU A 193 8.74 11.32 -14.93
C LEU A 193 8.71 9.90 -14.33
N ALA A 194 8.18 9.78 -13.11
CA ALA A 194 7.97 8.49 -12.47
C ALA A 194 6.80 7.72 -13.11
N GLY A 195 6.89 6.39 -13.14
CA GLY A 195 5.76 5.53 -13.50
C GLY A 195 4.77 5.35 -12.34
N PHE A 196 3.53 4.97 -12.65
CA PHE A 196 2.50 4.76 -11.63
C PHE A 196 2.48 3.37 -11.00
N GLY A 197 3.08 2.39 -11.68
CA GLY A 197 3.00 0.99 -11.25
C GLY A 197 1.56 0.49 -11.15
N GLY A 198 1.24 -0.22 -10.07
CA GLY A 198 -0.11 -0.76 -9.82
C GLY A 198 -1.08 0.22 -9.15
N ALA A 199 -0.62 1.41 -8.74
CA ALA A 199 -1.42 2.32 -7.92
C ALA A 199 -2.73 2.75 -8.60
N PRO A 200 -2.80 3.10 -9.90
CA PRO A 200 -4.07 3.50 -10.51
C PRO A 200 -5.09 2.36 -10.57
N ASN A 201 -4.66 1.10 -10.69
CA ASN A 201 -5.56 -0.06 -10.71
C ASN A 201 -6.18 -0.32 -9.33
N MET A 202 -5.41 -0.19 -8.25
CA MET A 202 -5.88 -0.47 -6.89
C MET A 202 -6.45 0.77 -6.20
N GLY A 203 -6.03 1.95 -6.62
CA GLY A 203 -6.31 3.25 -6.04
C GLY A 203 -7.51 3.96 -6.64
N HIS A 204 -8.55 3.22 -7.05
CA HIS A 204 -9.82 3.80 -7.47
C HIS A 204 -11.00 2.98 -6.93
N ASP A 205 -12.19 3.58 -6.88
CA ASP A 205 -13.41 2.85 -6.55
C ASP A 205 -13.86 2.00 -7.75
N PRO A 206 -13.79 0.65 -7.69
CA PRO A 206 -14.04 -0.23 -8.82
C PRO A 206 -15.53 -0.25 -9.17
N LYS A 207 -15.95 0.63 -10.07
CA LYS A 207 -17.37 0.86 -10.40
C LYS A 207 -18.10 -0.38 -10.96
N GLY A 208 -17.37 -1.41 -11.38
CA GLY A 208 -17.90 -2.71 -11.80
C GLY A 208 -18.21 -3.68 -10.65
N ARG A 209 -17.74 -3.43 -9.42
CA ARG A 209 -17.91 -4.33 -8.27
C ARG A 209 -19.38 -4.37 -7.83
N ARG A 210 -19.87 -5.57 -7.48
CA ARG A 210 -21.25 -5.78 -6.99
C ARG A 210 -21.36 -6.62 -5.72
N HIS A 211 -20.38 -7.49 -5.44
CA HIS A 211 -20.39 -8.23 -4.19
C HIS A 211 -20.11 -7.28 -3.02
N SER A 212 -20.84 -7.47 -1.92
CA SER A 212 -20.70 -6.67 -0.71
C SER A 212 -19.64 -7.24 0.22
N THR A 213 -18.98 -6.36 0.96
CA THR A 213 -18.21 -6.68 2.17
C THR A 213 -18.52 -5.63 3.23
N PRO A 214 -18.34 -5.93 4.53
CA PRO A 214 -18.62 -4.96 5.59
C PRO A 214 -17.89 -3.62 5.41
N ALA A 215 -16.59 -3.65 5.12
CA ALA A 215 -15.79 -2.45 4.91
C ALA A 215 -16.26 -1.64 3.69
N TRP A 216 -16.58 -2.30 2.57
CA TRP A 216 -17.09 -1.63 1.37
C TRP A 216 -18.44 -0.93 1.61
N LEU A 217 -19.34 -1.58 2.35
CA LEU A 217 -20.63 -1.00 2.75
C LEU A 217 -20.49 0.14 3.76
N SER A 218 -19.45 0.11 4.60
CA SER A 218 -19.23 1.14 5.62
C SER A 218 -18.94 2.56 5.07
N LEU A 219 -18.67 2.68 3.77
CA LEU A 219 -18.45 3.97 3.10
C LEU A 219 -19.72 4.56 2.47
N ILE A 220 -20.90 3.96 2.66
CA ILE A 220 -22.17 4.53 2.20
C ILE A 220 -22.53 5.72 3.10
N THR A 221 -22.69 6.90 2.49
CA THR A 221 -23.11 8.14 3.17
C THR A 221 -24.42 8.70 2.64
N ALA A 222 -24.83 8.30 1.45
CA ALA A 222 -26.10 8.72 0.85
C ALA A 222 -27.27 7.90 1.40
N GLU A 223 -28.42 8.56 1.57
CA GLU A 223 -29.69 7.91 1.89
C GLU A 223 -30.39 7.47 0.59
N GLY A 224 -31.14 6.36 0.65
CA GLY A 224 -31.97 5.86 -0.44
C GLY A 224 -31.75 4.39 -0.79
N ASP A 225 -32.66 3.84 -1.59
CA ASP A 225 -32.71 2.40 -1.91
C ASP A 225 -31.66 1.97 -2.95
N VAL A 226 -31.17 2.92 -3.75
CA VAL A 226 -30.21 2.68 -4.84
C VAL A 226 -28.88 3.34 -4.53
N VAL A 227 -28.18 2.78 -3.55
CA VAL A 227 -26.83 3.17 -3.15
C VAL A 227 -25.85 2.01 -3.30
N ARG A 228 -24.57 2.34 -3.47
CA ARG A 228 -23.48 1.36 -3.49
C ARG A 228 -22.42 1.78 -2.49
N GLY A 229 -21.76 0.79 -1.91
CA GLY A 229 -20.53 1.01 -1.17
C GLY A 229 -19.39 1.46 -2.07
N ARG A 230 -18.24 1.69 -1.44
CA ARG A 230 -17.02 2.16 -2.09
C ARG A 230 -15.84 1.38 -1.56
N LYS A 231 -14.86 1.10 -2.43
CA LYS A 231 -13.56 0.60 -1.96
C LYS A 231 -12.88 1.67 -1.10
N LEU A 232 -12.19 1.26 -0.04
CA LEU A 232 -11.34 2.16 0.72
C LEU A 232 -10.05 2.42 -0.08
N VAL A 233 -9.86 3.67 -0.49
CA VAL A 233 -8.62 4.17 -1.12
C VAL A 233 -8.01 5.18 -0.17
N VAL A 234 -6.86 4.83 0.40
CA VAL A 234 -6.14 5.61 1.41
C VAL A 234 -4.84 6.16 0.82
N GLN A 235 -4.64 7.46 0.93
CA GLN A 235 -3.38 8.12 0.59
C GLN A 235 -2.63 8.52 1.85
N LEU A 236 -1.40 8.04 1.99
CA LEU A 236 -0.46 8.41 3.04
C LEU A 236 0.48 9.49 2.53
N ALA A 237 0.66 10.54 3.33
CA ALA A 237 1.60 11.61 3.05
C ALA A 237 2.08 12.22 4.36
N GLU A 238 3.38 12.11 4.66
CA GLU A 238 3.99 13.06 5.60
C GLU A 238 3.80 14.47 5.01
N THR A 239 3.45 15.47 5.82
CA THR A 239 3.16 16.81 5.28
C THR A 239 4.37 17.43 4.56
N TYR A 240 5.58 17.02 4.95
CA TYR A 240 6.84 17.40 4.32
C TYR A 240 7.70 16.19 3.99
N GLN A 241 8.38 16.24 2.84
CA GLN A 241 9.43 15.29 2.51
C GLN A 241 10.73 15.61 3.25
N LYS A 242 11.61 14.61 3.34
CA LYS A 242 13.01 14.83 3.72
C LYS A 242 13.65 15.87 2.80
N GLY A 243 14.07 16.99 3.37
CA GLY A 243 14.58 18.15 2.62
C GLY A 243 13.65 19.38 2.65
N GLY A 244 12.52 19.31 3.35
CA GLY A 244 11.68 20.48 3.65
C GLY A 244 10.73 20.88 2.52
N GLN A 245 10.56 20.04 1.50
CA GLN A 245 9.58 20.26 0.44
C GLN A 245 8.19 19.80 0.91
N PRO A 246 7.14 20.63 0.78
CA PRO A 246 5.78 20.22 1.14
C PRO A 246 5.29 19.12 0.20
N VAL A 247 4.63 18.10 0.76
CA VAL A 247 3.94 17.05 -0.03
C VAL A 247 2.55 17.52 -0.43
N ILE A 248 1.87 18.24 0.46
CA ILE A 248 0.58 18.85 0.15
C ILE A 248 0.83 20.23 -0.48
N VAL A 249 0.58 20.34 -1.78
CA VAL A 249 0.97 21.47 -2.64
C VAL A 249 -0.25 22.13 -3.27
N GLU A 250 -0.17 23.41 -3.62
CA GLU A 250 -1.31 24.10 -4.25
C GLU A 250 -1.61 23.59 -5.68
N SER A 251 -0.57 23.17 -6.40
CA SER A 251 -0.68 22.56 -7.72
C SER A 251 0.38 21.47 -7.86
N LEU A 252 -0.01 20.31 -8.41
CA LEU A 252 0.92 19.23 -8.72
C LEU A 252 1.94 19.67 -9.78
N ASP A 253 3.21 19.31 -9.58
CA ASP A 253 4.27 19.42 -10.60
C ASP A 253 3.87 18.68 -11.89
N ALA A 254 3.13 17.58 -11.73
CA ALA A 254 2.55 16.79 -12.81
C ALA A 254 1.83 17.66 -13.86
N VAL A 255 1.14 18.73 -13.45
CA VAL A 255 0.46 19.63 -14.39
C VAL A 255 1.46 20.30 -15.33
N GLN A 256 2.56 20.83 -14.79
CA GLN A 256 3.60 21.46 -15.59
C GLN A 256 4.35 20.44 -16.44
N VAL A 257 4.71 19.28 -15.88
CA VAL A 257 5.38 18.19 -16.60
C VAL A 257 4.54 17.69 -17.76
N GLY A 258 3.23 17.50 -17.55
CA GLY A 258 2.29 17.08 -18.57
C GLY A 258 2.24 18.05 -19.74
N LYS A 259 2.09 19.35 -19.47
CA LYS A 259 2.11 20.41 -20.50
C LYS A 259 3.43 20.43 -21.27
N ALA A 260 4.57 20.41 -20.56
CA ALA A 260 5.89 20.45 -21.18
C ALA A 260 6.18 19.20 -22.04
N SER A 261 5.58 18.06 -21.70
CA SER A 261 5.74 16.79 -22.42
C SER A 261 4.69 16.57 -23.51
N GLY A 262 3.80 17.54 -23.76
CA GLY A 262 2.71 17.40 -24.74
C GLY A 262 1.67 16.34 -24.36
N MET A 263 1.53 16.01 -23.07
CA MET A 263 0.53 15.06 -22.61
C MET A 263 -0.87 15.69 -22.69
N PRO A 264 -1.90 14.93 -23.10
CA PRO A 264 -3.25 15.45 -23.24
C PRO A 264 -3.90 15.80 -21.89
N ILE A 265 -3.44 15.16 -20.81
CA ILE A 265 -3.87 15.40 -19.43
C ILE A 265 -2.66 15.32 -18.49
N ALA A 266 -2.75 15.94 -17.31
CA ALA A 266 -1.72 15.81 -16.30
C ALA A 266 -1.60 14.34 -15.82
N PRO A 267 -0.39 13.81 -15.64
CA PRO A 267 -0.17 12.46 -15.14
C PRO A 267 -0.47 12.38 -13.63
N VAL A 268 -1.75 12.24 -13.30
CA VAL A 268 -2.26 11.97 -11.95
C VAL A 268 -2.25 10.46 -11.72
N MET A 269 -1.72 10.02 -10.57
CA MET A 269 -1.64 8.60 -10.20
C MET A 269 -2.96 8.11 -9.59
N ILE A 270 -3.51 8.88 -8.64
CA ILE A 270 -4.83 8.64 -8.06
C ILE A 270 -5.55 9.99 -8.00
N TYR A 271 -6.73 10.06 -8.60
CA TYR A 271 -7.57 11.25 -8.60
C TYR A 271 -8.24 11.45 -7.24
N GLY A 272 -8.48 12.71 -6.89
CA GLY A 272 -9.00 13.08 -5.58
C GLY A 272 -10.37 12.51 -5.27
N ASP A 273 -11.26 12.41 -6.26
CA ASP A 273 -12.61 11.86 -6.10
C ASP A 273 -12.63 10.36 -5.77
N ASP A 274 -11.58 9.63 -6.17
CA ASP A 274 -11.35 8.24 -5.79
C ASP A 274 -10.79 8.09 -4.36
N VAL A 275 -10.07 9.09 -3.84
CA VAL A 275 -9.52 9.05 -2.48
C VAL A 275 -10.65 9.13 -1.44
N SER A 276 -10.72 8.10 -0.61
CA SER A 276 -11.67 8.00 0.51
C SER A 276 -11.07 8.52 1.83
N HIS A 277 -9.76 8.39 2.00
CA HIS A 277 -9.03 8.80 3.20
C HIS A 277 -7.70 9.44 2.82
N ALA A 278 -7.40 10.62 3.34
CA ALA A 278 -6.06 11.20 3.33
C ALA A 278 -5.50 11.16 4.75
N VAL A 279 -4.29 10.66 4.91
CA VAL A 279 -3.65 10.44 6.22
C VAL A 279 -2.29 11.13 6.21
N THR A 280 -2.08 11.97 7.22
CA THR A 280 -0.81 12.61 7.53
C THR A 280 -0.47 12.38 9.00
N GLU A 281 0.69 12.84 9.45
CA GLU A 281 1.04 12.85 10.87
C GLU A 281 0.13 13.75 11.73
N GLU A 282 -0.60 14.69 11.11
CA GLU A 282 -1.55 15.57 11.80
C GLU A 282 -2.89 14.88 12.09
N GLY A 283 -3.32 13.96 11.21
CA GLY A 283 -4.57 13.24 11.35
C GLY A 283 -5.08 12.57 10.09
N ILE A 284 -6.35 12.21 10.11
CA ILE A 284 -7.08 11.53 9.03
C ILE A 284 -8.20 12.45 8.55
N ALA A 285 -8.25 12.72 7.25
CA ALA A 285 -9.40 13.29 6.58
C ALA A 285 -10.22 12.16 5.92
N TYR A 286 -11.43 11.93 6.42
CA TYR A 286 -12.40 10.96 5.90
C TYR A 286 -13.16 11.54 4.71
N LEU A 287 -12.47 11.70 3.59
CA LEU A 287 -12.97 12.39 2.39
C LEU A 287 -14.22 11.76 1.75
N TYR A 288 -14.51 10.49 2.05
CA TYR A 288 -15.76 9.85 1.62
C TYR A 288 -17.01 10.46 2.27
N LYS A 289 -16.87 11.16 3.42
CA LYS A 289 -17.94 11.87 4.12
C LYS A 289 -18.09 13.32 3.70
N ALA A 290 -17.13 13.87 2.94
CA ALA A 290 -17.15 15.28 2.58
C ALA A 290 -18.24 15.57 1.53
N GLU A 291 -19.02 16.62 1.77
CA GLU A 291 -20.05 17.11 0.87
C GLU A 291 -19.49 18.19 -0.06
N GLY A 292 -19.24 17.81 -1.31
CA GLY A 292 -18.70 18.71 -2.33
C GLY A 292 -17.20 19.02 -2.19
N ILE A 293 -16.68 19.77 -3.17
CA ILE A 293 -15.23 20.01 -3.29
C ILE A 293 -14.69 20.94 -2.20
N GLU A 294 -15.47 21.91 -1.76
CA GLU A 294 -15.04 22.89 -0.76
C GLU A 294 -14.88 22.28 0.64
N GLU A 295 -15.73 21.33 1.01
CA GLU A 295 -15.58 20.59 2.27
C GLU A 295 -14.41 19.61 2.21
N ARG A 296 -14.23 18.94 1.07
CA ARG A 296 -13.07 18.09 0.80
C ARG A 296 -11.75 18.84 0.93
N ARG A 297 -11.63 20.02 0.29
CA ARG A 297 -10.47 20.91 0.41
C ARG A 297 -10.20 21.31 1.85
N ALA A 298 -11.24 21.70 2.58
CA ALA A 298 -11.12 22.07 3.99
C ALA A 298 -10.67 20.89 4.87
N ALA A 299 -11.15 19.68 4.60
CA ALA A 299 -10.72 18.47 5.31
C ALA A 299 -9.25 18.11 5.01
N ILE A 300 -8.79 18.25 3.76
CA ILE A 300 -7.38 18.05 3.40
C ILE A 300 -6.51 19.13 4.06
N ALA A 301 -6.89 20.41 3.97
CA ALA A 301 -6.16 21.50 4.61
C ALA A 301 -6.03 21.30 6.13
N ALA A 302 -7.10 20.80 6.79
CA ALA A 302 -7.10 20.54 8.23
C ALA A 302 -6.07 19.49 8.68
N VAL A 303 -5.61 18.61 7.79
CA VAL A 303 -4.56 17.60 8.07
C VAL A 303 -3.26 17.88 7.32
N ALA A 304 -3.13 19.02 6.65
CA ALA A 304 -1.97 19.33 5.82
C ALA A 304 -0.83 20.04 6.58
N GLY A 305 -0.91 20.15 7.91
CA GLY A 305 0.14 20.74 8.75
C GLY A 305 0.49 22.19 8.37
N ALA A 306 1.78 22.52 8.43
CA ALA A 306 2.27 23.87 8.12
C ALA A 306 2.54 24.12 6.61
N THR A 307 2.08 23.21 5.74
CA THR A 307 2.22 23.38 4.28
C THR A 307 1.45 24.61 3.77
N PRO A 308 1.73 25.14 2.57
CA PRO A 308 0.96 26.24 2.01
C PRO A 308 -0.56 25.96 1.99
N VAL A 309 -0.96 24.73 1.68
CA VAL A 309 -2.37 24.30 1.73
C VAL A 309 -2.88 24.24 3.17
N GLY A 310 -2.10 23.69 4.10
CA GLY A 310 -2.48 23.61 5.52
C GLY A 310 -2.64 24.97 6.19
N MET A 311 -1.85 25.97 5.79
CA MET A 311 -1.95 27.35 6.28
C MET A 311 -3.26 28.05 5.87
N THR A 312 -4.02 27.49 4.92
CA THR A 312 -5.36 27.98 4.57
C THR A 312 -6.47 27.45 5.49
N ALA A 313 -6.15 26.50 6.39
CA ALA A 313 -7.12 25.89 7.28
C ALA A 313 -7.70 26.91 8.28
N ASN A 314 -9.03 26.95 8.37
CA ASN A 314 -9.73 27.76 9.35
C ASN A 314 -10.01 26.94 10.62
N ALA A 315 -9.60 27.43 11.80
CA ALA A 315 -9.69 26.69 13.05
C ALA A 315 -11.13 26.31 13.45
N GLU A 316 -12.10 27.21 13.27
CA GLU A 316 -13.52 26.94 13.58
C GLU A 316 -14.09 25.88 12.65
N ARG A 317 -13.75 25.97 11.36
CA ARG A 317 -14.14 24.98 10.36
C ARG A 317 -13.49 23.62 10.63
N THR A 318 -12.21 23.58 10.99
CA THR A 318 -11.54 22.33 11.41
C THR A 318 -12.19 21.71 12.63
N ALA A 319 -12.56 22.53 13.63
CA ALA A 319 -13.27 22.04 14.81
C ALA A 319 -14.65 21.45 14.45
N ASP A 320 -15.36 22.06 13.49
CA ASP A 320 -16.62 21.52 12.97
C ASP A 320 -16.44 20.18 12.24
N LEU A 321 -15.45 20.10 11.35
CA LEU A 321 -15.10 18.86 10.63
C LEU A 321 -14.73 17.73 11.60
N ARG A 322 -14.03 18.05 12.70
CA ARG A 322 -13.74 17.10 13.78
C ARG A 322 -15.01 16.63 14.50
N ARG A 323 -15.90 17.55 14.90
CA ARG A 323 -17.17 17.20 15.55
C ARG A 323 -18.05 16.30 14.68
N ARG A 324 -18.09 16.54 13.37
CA ARG A 324 -18.83 15.71 12.39
C ARG A 324 -18.10 14.41 12.03
N GLY A 325 -16.89 14.23 12.52
CA GLY A 325 -16.04 13.07 12.24
C GLY A 325 -15.65 12.96 10.77
N ILE A 326 -15.50 14.09 10.08
CA ILE A 326 -14.92 14.19 8.73
C ILE A 326 -13.40 14.31 8.83
N VAL A 327 -12.91 14.90 9.90
CA VAL A 327 -11.49 14.91 10.28
C VAL A 327 -11.35 14.21 11.63
N ALA A 328 -10.26 13.48 11.85
CA ALA A 328 -9.86 13.04 13.17
C ALA A 328 -8.36 13.25 13.36
N PHE A 329 -7.99 13.90 14.45
CA PHE A 329 -6.62 13.94 14.94
C PHE A 329 -6.30 12.67 15.74
N PRO A 330 -5.02 12.34 15.99
CA PRO A 330 -4.64 11.19 16.79
C PRO A 330 -5.47 11.03 18.07
N GLU A 331 -5.67 12.12 18.83
CA GLU A 331 -6.42 12.10 20.08
C GLU A 331 -7.90 11.73 19.91
N ASP A 332 -8.53 12.06 18.77
CA ASP A 332 -9.94 11.78 18.49
C ASP A 332 -10.21 10.27 18.30
N ILE A 333 -9.16 9.51 17.99
CA ILE A 333 -9.22 8.05 17.81
C ILE A 333 -8.47 7.29 18.90
N GLY A 334 -8.04 7.97 19.97
CA GLY A 334 -7.35 7.37 21.12
C GLY A 334 -5.88 7.03 20.87
N VAL A 335 -5.24 7.70 19.90
CA VAL A 335 -3.81 7.58 19.62
C VAL A 335 -3.07 8.77 20.25
N ARG A 336 -2.07 8.51 21.10
CA ARG A 336 -1.21 9.56 21.64
C ARG A 336 0.07 9.68 20.82
N ARG A 337 0.39 10.89 20.35
CA ARG A 337 1.59 11.17 19.55
C ARG A 337 2.88 10.69 20.23
N THR A 338 2.98 10.81 21.55
CA THR A 338 4.16 10.43 22.34
C THR A 338 4.36 8.91 22.47
N ASP A 339 3.36 8.10 22.12
CA ASP A 339 3.47 6.63 22.14
C ASP A 339 4.09 6.09 20.85
N ALA A 340 4.13 6.89 19.78
CA ALA A 340 4.74 6.52 18.51
C ALA A 340 6.26 6.45 18.65
N LYS A 341 6.77 5.23 18.87
CA LYS A 341 8.19 4.94 19.04
C LYS A 341 8.57 3.66 18.33
N ARG A 342 9.81 3.58 17.86
CA ARG A 342 10.40 2.37 17.25
C ARG A 342 10.28 1.09 18.09
N SER A 343 10.06 1.19 19.40
CA SER A 343 9.77 0.02 20.25
C SER A 343 8.45 -0.68 19.92
N LEU A 344 7.55 -0.04 19.16
CA LEU A 344 6.33 -0.67 18.65
C LEU A 344 6.59 -1.55 17.42
N LEU A 345 7.73 -1.41 16.73
CA LEU A 345 8.03 -2.27 15.58
C LEU A 345 8.33 -3.69 16.07
N ALA A 346 7.61 -4.68 15.54
CA ALA A 346 7.86 -6.10 15.84
C ALA A 346 9.27 -6.56 15.44
N ALA A 347 9.81 -5.94 14.40
CA ALA A 347 11.20 -6.07 13.98
C ALA A 347 11.76 -4.69 13.62
N ARG A 348 12.90 -4.34 14.20
CA ARG A 348 13.55 -3.02 14.09
C ARG A 348 14.71 -3.01 13.10
N SER A 349 15.07 -4.17 12.56
CA SER A 349 16.12 -4.33 11.55
C SER A 349 15.90 -5.57 10.69
N VAL A 350 16.70 -5.70 9.62
CA VAL A 350 16.68 -6.87 8.74
C VAL A 350 17.08 -8.15 9.48
N GLU A 351 18.01 -8.08 10.44
CA GLU A 351 18.42 -9.20 11.30
C GLU A 351 17.24 -9.71 12.13
N GLU A 352 16.45 -8.80 12.71
CA GLU A 352 15.26 -9.18 13.45
C GLU A 352 14.22 -9.82 12.52
N LEU A 353 14.06 -9.35 11.26
CA LEU A 353 13.21 -10.02 10.27
C LEU A 353 13.69 -11.44 9.95
N VAL A 354 15.00 -11.65 9.82
CA VAL A 354 15.60 -12.98 9.63
C VAL A 354 15.33 -13.86 10.85
N ALA A 355 15.45 -13.32 12.06
CA ALA A 355 15.16 -14.05 13.30
C ALA A 355 13.69 -14.48 13.37
N TRP A 356 12.75 -13.58 13.07
CA TRP A 356 11.32 -13.90 12.97
C TRP A 356 11.04 -15.00 11.95
N SER A 357 11.77 -15.02 10.83
CA SER A 357 11.63 -16.06 9.80
C SER A 357 12.23 -17.42 10.18
N GLY A 358 12.85 -17.57 11.36
CA GLY A 358 13.62 -18.76 11.73
C GLY A 358 14.86 -18.97 10.84
N GLY A 359 15.42 -17.89 10.30
CA GLY A 359 16.55 -17.94 9.37
C GLY A 359 16.18 -18.32 7.92
N LEU A 360 14.90 -18.47 7.59
CA LEU A 360 14.44 -18.82 6.24
C LEU A 360 14.49 -17.64 5.27
N TYR A 361 14.30 -16.41 5.75
CA TYR A 361 14.53 -15.22 4.94
C TYR A 361 16.04 -15.00 4.73
N LYS A 362 16.47 -14.97 3.46
CA LYS A 362 17.86 -14.77 3.04
C LYS A 362 18.03 -13.40 2.39
N PRO A 363 18.11 -12.29 3.16
CA PRO A 363 18.14 -10.94 2.60
C PRO A 363 19.24 -10.81 1.53
N PRO A 364 19.03 -10.03 0.46
CA PRO A 364 20.05 -9.78 -0.53
C PRO A 364 21.23 -9.03 0.08
N SER A 365 22.41 -9.16 -0.53
CA SER A 365 23.69 -8.65 0.00
C SER A 365 23.64 -7.20 0.44
N ARG A 366 22.94 -6.33 -0.30
CA ARG A 366 22.79 -4.90 0.02
C ARG A 366 22.10 -4.59 1.36
N PHE A 367 21.41 -5.56 1.95
CA PHE A 367 20.71 -5.44 3.24
C PHE A 367 21.35 -6.27 4.35
N ARG A 368 22.44 -7.01 4.05
CA ARG A 368 23.22 -7.73 5.07
C ARG A 368 24.24 -6.78 5.68
N SER A 369 24.31 -6.78 7.00
CA SER A 369 25.33 -6.05 7.77
C SER A 369 26.34 -6.97 8.46
N TRP A 370 26.35 -8.26 8.09
CA TRP A 370 27.12 -9.34 8.70
C TRP A 370 27.63 -10.34 7.65
#